data_AF-A0AA39Q6J3-F1
#
_entry.id   AF-A0AA39Q6J3-F1
#
_cell.length_a   1.000
_cell.length_b   1.000
_cell.length_c   1.000
_cell.angle_alpha   90.00
_cell.angle_beta   90.00
_cell.angle_gamma   90.00
#
_symmetry.space_group_name_H-M   'P 1'
#
loop_
_entity.id
_entity.type
_entity.pdbx_description
1 polymer ?
#
loop_
_entity_poly.entity_id
_entity_poly.type
_entity_poly.pdbx_seq_one_letter_code
_entity_poly.pdbx_strand_id
1 'polypeptide(L)'
;MSSFTFAQEKFSFDIDETALGEDIVLMQKTVSNLNHRLKHLATLISRIHEERAKIVTNLAAKRSLLSPIRRLNRDVLLLIFSNTSTSFDVKNAPWISLHVCHWWRPVTSSFLTLWSSVRLVKAHKSFFPLSDEVIEEALIAELVSHSSQWYCVYICTFAPVLGQLSKRLGNLSNLKKLRLEGLGGGEPDSDMFLMLPNSHRFAWMSIIEFYPPCFRYQIYNSTILSLPAVPHLEVLRVYSISKGQQTPPSNKPAPLLVTLPHLRQLSYLTSSETSAHFFETNAVHRLTHLHLEVDNSNVPGWISALTVTSSSCLLPNLSDLAVVALLLEDTELVVPDEAQHFLSMVRSRLPGSDVVNPSLKSCLKKI
;
A
#
# COMPACT_ATOMS: atom_id res chain seq x y z
N MET A 1 41.55 86.90 -68.52
CA MET A 1 40.52 87.02 -67.47
C MET A 1 39.17 86.93 -68.13
N SER A 2 38.53 85.76 -68.08
CA SER A 2 37.18 85.55 -68.64
C SER A 2 36.38 84.83 -67.57
N SER A 3 35.48 85.57 -66.93
CA SER A 3 34.60 85.09 -65.87
C SER A 3 33.29 84.60 -66.50
N PHE A 4 32.97 83.32 -66.32
CA PHE A 4 31.69 82.74 -66.70
C PHE A 4 30.70 82.92 -65.54
N THR A 5 29.64 83.69 -65.77
CA THR A 5 28.55 83.94 -64.81
C THR A 5 27.49 82.85 -64.99
N PHE A 6 27.35 81.96 -64.00
CA PHE A 6 26.34 80.90 -63.99
C PHE A 6 25.00 81.50 -63.52
N ALA A 7 24.02 81.60 -64.43
CA ALA A 7 22.67 82.02 -64.09
C ALA A 7 21.94 80.87 -63.38
N GLN A 8 21.63 81.06 -62.09
CA GLN A 8 20.87 80.11 -61.29
C GLN A 8 19.37 80.41 -61.47
N GLU A 9 18.71 79.72 -62.39
CA GLU A 9 17.25 79.76 -62.55
C GLU A 9 16.59 79.15 -61.32
N LYS A 10 16.02 80.01 -60.48
CA LYS A 10 15.26 79.62 -59.29
C LYS A 10 13.84 79.22 -59.73
N PHE A 11 13.66 77.95 -60.09
CA PHE A 11 12.32 77.37 -60.27
C PHE A 11 11.61 77.33 -58.91
N SER A 12 10.74 78.32 -58.67
CA SER A 12 9.77 78.29 -57.56
C SER A 12 8.64 77.35 -57.96
N PHE A 13 8.75 76.09 -57.57
CA PHE A 13 7.67 75.12 -57.74
C PHE A 13 6.66 75.37 -56.60
N ASP A 14 5.63 76.16 -56.88
CA ASP A 14 4.51 76.39 -55.95
C ASP A 14 3.73 75.07 -55.81
N ILE A 15 4.16 74.23 -54.88
CA ILE A 15 3.40 73.07 -54.43
C ILE A 15 2.25 73.62 -53.60
N ASP A 16 1.03 73.35 -54.04
CA ASP A 16 -0.16 73.62 -53.27
C ASP A 16 -0.16 72.75 -51.99
N GLU A 17 0.40 73.32 -50.93
CA GLU A 17 0.54 72.70 -49.61
C GLU A 17 -0.82 72.29 -49.03
N THR A 18 -1.91 72.96 -49.46
CA THR A 18 -3.27 72.65 -49.00
C THR A 18 -3.78 71.35 -49.62
N ALA A 19 -3.61 71.18 -50.94
CA ALA A 19 -3.99 69.95 -51.65
C ALA A 19 -3.20 68.73 -51.14
N LEU A 20 -1.91 68.90 -50.83
CA LEU A 20 -1.10 67.85 -50.23
C LEU A 20 -1.58 67.48 -48.81
N GLY A 21 -1.97 68.47 -48.01
CA GLY A 21 -2.52 68.27 -46.67
C GLY A 21 -3.81 67.45 -46.68
N GLU A 22 -4.73 67.73 -47.60
CA GLU A 22 -6.00 66.98 -47.73
C GLU A 22 -5.79 65.51 -48.11
N ASP A 23 -4.86 65.23 -49.04
CA ASP A 23 -4.54 63.87 -49.46
C ASP A 23 -3.90 63.06 -48.32
N ILE A 24 -3.02 63.68 -47.50
CA ILE A 24 -2.46 63.04 -46.30
C ILE A 24 -3.58 62.65 -45.32
N VAL A 25 -4.54 63.55 -45.07
CA VAL A 25 -5.68 63.27 -44.18
C VAL A 25 -6.54 62.13 -44.74
N LEU A 26 -6.78 62.10 -46.05
CA LEU A 26 -7.52 61.03 -46.72
C LEU A 26 -6.81 59.67 -46.61
N MET A 27 -5.49 59.65 -46.85
CA MET A 27 -4.66 58.44 -46.70
C MET A 27 -4.66 57.94 -45.25
N GLN A 28 -4.52 58.83 -44.26
CA GLN A 28 -4.58 58.48 -42.84
C GLN A 28 -5.92 57.87 -42.45
N LYS A 29 -7.04 58.42 -42.97
CA LYS A 29 -8.38 57.86 -42.79
C LYS A 29 -8.50 56.46 -43.41
N THR A 30 -7.93 56.28 -44.60
CA THR A 30 -7.92 54.98 -45.30
C THR A 30 -7.11 53.93 -44.54
N VAL A 31 -5.92 54.28 -44.07
CA VAL A 31 -5.07 53.41 -43.22
C VAL A 31 -5.82 53.04 -41.93
N SER A 32 -6.47 54.00 -41.28
CA SER A 32 -7.25 53.76 -40.06
C SER A 32 -8.41 52.79 -40.32
N ASN A 33 -9.12 52.93 -41.44
CA ASN A 33 -10.18 52.01 -41.85
C ASN A 33 -9.66 50.58 -42.11
N LEU A 34 -8.54 50.46 -42.83
CA LEU A 34 -7.91 49.16 -43.10
C LEU A 34 -7.44 48.48 -41.81
N ASN A 35 -6.84 49.22 -40.88
CA ASN A 35 -6.45 48.71 -39.56
C ASN A 35 -7.65 48.21 -38.76
N HIS A 36 -8.77 48.93 -38.79
CA HIS A 36 -10.01 48.48 -38.15
C HIS A 36 -10.53 47.18 -38.79
N ARG A 37 -10.50 47.07 -40.12
CA ARG A 37 -10.90 45.84 -40.84
C ARG A 37 -9.96 44.67 -40.52
N LEU A 38 -8.66 44.90 -40.44
CA LEU A 38 -7.67 43.88 -40.06
C LEU A 38 -7.92 43.40 -38.64
N LYS A 39 -8.16 44.31 -37.69
CA LYS A 39 -8.53 43.96 -36.32
C LYS A 39 -9.81 43.13 -36.25
N HIS A 40 -10.83 43.49 -37.03
CA HIS A 40 -12.07 42.72 -37.12
C HIS A 40 -11.85 41.30 -37.68
N LEU A 41 -11.07 41.16 -38.76
CA LEU A 41 -10.71 39.86 -39.33
C LEU A 41 -9.92 38.99 -38.35
N ALA A 42 -8.97 39.58 -37.60
CA ALA A 42 -8.23 38.86 -36.57
C ALA A 42 -9.16 38.31 -35.48
N THR A 43 -10.15 39.10 -35.03
CA THR A 43 -11.17 38.62 -34.08
C THR A 43 -12.00 37.47 -34.63
N LEU A 44 -12.41 37.55 -35.91
CA LEU A 44 -13.14 36.46 -36.56
C LEU A 44 -12.31 35.18 -36.68
N ILE A 45 -11.03 35.30 -37.04
CA ILE A 45 -10.10 34.16 -37.12
C ILE A 45 -9.98 33.49 -35.76
N SER A 46 -9.77 34.25 -34.68
CA SER A 46 -9.70 33.72 -33.32
C SER A 46 -10.98 32.98 -32.92
N ARG A 47 -12.16 33.54 -33.23
CA ARG A 47 -13.45 32.88 -32.97
C ARG A 47 -13.58 31.56 -33.73
N ILE A 48 -13.25 31.53 -35.02
CA ILE A 48 -13.30 30.31 -35.85
C ILE A 48 -12.35 29.24 -35.30
N HIS A 49 -11.16 29.61 -34.82
CA HIS A 49 -10.23 28.67 -34.19
C HIS A 49 -10.79 28.08 -32.90
N GLU A 50 -11.44 28.90 -32.05
CA GLU A 50 -12.10 28.42 -30.83
C GLU A 50 -13.26 27.47 -31.15
N GLU A 51 -14.11 27.81 -32.12
CA GLU A 51 -15.20 26.96 -32.58
C GLU A 51 -14.67 25.62 -33.16
N ARG A 52 -13.60 25.67 -33.96
CA ARG A 52 -12.92 24.47 -34.47
C ARG A 52 -12.39 23.60 -33.33
N ALA A 53 -11.74 24.19 -32.33
CA ALA A 53 -11.23 23.45 -31.18
C ALA A 53 -12.37 22.73 -30.42
N LYS A 54 -13.49 23.42 -30.19
CA LYS A 54 -14.70 22.83 -29.58
C LYS A 54 -15.25 21.66 -30.41
N ILE A 55 -15.34 21.82 -31.73
CA ILE A 55 -15.83 20.76 -32.63
C ILE A 55 -14.88 19.54 -32.61
N VAL A 56 -13.56 19.76 -32.67
CA VAL A 56 -12.57 18.67 -32.62
C VAL A 56 -12.68 17.89 -31.32
N THR A 57 -12.79 18.57 -30.17
CA THR A 57 -12.99 17.92 -28.87
C THR A 57 -14.30 17.13 -28.82
N ASN A 58 -15.40 17.70 -29.31
CA ASN A 58 -16.69 17.01 -29.38
C ASN A 58 -16.66 15.80 -30.31
N LEU A 59 -15.95 15.88 -31.43
CA LEU A 59 -15.82 14.80 -32.40
C LEU A 59 -14.99 13.66 -31.79
N ALA A 60 -13.89 13.97 -31.10
CA ALA A 60 -13.11 12.98 -30.35
C ALA A 60 -13.96 12.29 -29.28
N ALA A 61 -14.76 13.04 -28.52
CA ALA A 61 -15.69 12.49 -27.53
C ALA A 61 -16.71 11.54 -28.18
N LYS A 62 -17.34 11.94 -29.30
CA LYS A 62 -18.29 11.09 -30.04
C LYS A 62 -17.64 9.84 -30.65
N ARG A 63 -16.41 9.94 -31.19
CA ARG A 63 -15.65 8.79 -31.68
C ARG A 63 -15.32 7.81 -30.54
N SER A 64 -15.00 8.32 -29.35
CA SER A 64 -14.80 7.48 -28.16
C SER A 64 -16.05 6.66 -27.82
N LEU A 65 -17.26 7.21 -28.03
CA LEU A 65 -18.53 6.48 -27.86
C LEU A 65 -18.68 5.31 -28.84
N LEU A 66 -18.08 5.40 -30.03
CA LEU A 66 -18.12 4.37 -31.05
C LEU A 66 -17.01 3.32 -30.91
N SER A 67 -16.14 3.44 -29.91
CA SER A 67 -15.09 2.47 -29.67
C SER A 67 -15.69 1.06 -29.48
N PRO A 68 -15.15 0.02 -30.17
CA PRO A 68 -15.64 -1.36 -30.05
C PRO A 68 -15.74 -1.85 -28.60
N ILE A 69 -14.88 -1.33 -27.73
CA ILE A 69 -14.81 -1.66 -26.31
C ILE A 69 -16.10 -1.36 -25.52
N ARG A 70 -16.92 -0.41 -26.01
CA ARG A 70 -18.23 -0.04 -25.44
C ARG A 70 -19.38 -0.90 -25.96
N ARG A 71 -19.15 -1.70 -27.00
CA ARG A 71 -20.14 -2.60 -27.61
C ARG A 71 -20.02 -4.05 -27.14
N LEU A 72 -19.00 -4.36 -26.36
CA LEU A 72 -18.86 -5.67 -25.74
C LEU A 72 -20.09 -5.92 -24.85
N ASN A 73 -20.63 -7.13 -24.88
CA ASN A 73 -21.68 -7.49 -23.94
C ASN A 73 -21.08 -7.61 -22.52
N ARG A 74 -21.95 -7.62 -21.51
CA ARG A 74 -21.52 -7.75 -20.11
C ARG A 74 -20.65 -8.99 -19.91
N ASP A 75 -21.04 -10.13 -20.49
CA ASP A 75 -20.37 -11.41 -20.26
C ASP A 75 -18.95 -11.45 -20.84
N VAL A 76 -18.71 -10.85 -22.02
CA VAL A 76 -17.37 -10.74 -22.58
C VAL A 76 -16.51 -9.81 -21.74
N LEU A 77 -17.05 -8.72 -21.19
CA LEU A 77 -16.31 -7.89 -20.24
C LEU A 77 -15.91 -8.67 -18.99
N LEU A 78 -16.84 -9.44 -18.42
CA LEU A 78 -16.56 -10.28 -17.26
C LEU A 78 -15.46 -11.29 -17.55
N LEU A 79 -15.51 -11.93 -18.73
CA LEU A 79 -14.47 -12.85 -19.17
C LEU A 79 -13.10 -12.16 -19.34
N ILE A 80 -13.08 -10.95 -19.90
CA ILE A 80 -11.85 -10.15 -20.02
C ILE A 80 -11.31 -9.83 -18.63
N PHE A 81 -12.14 -9.34 -17.71
CA PHE A 81 -11.70 -8.99 -16.36
C PHE A 81 -11.25 -10.21 -15.56
N SER A 82 -11.92 -11.36 -15.70
CA SER A 82 -11.49 -12.61 -15.06
C SER A 82 -10.12 -13.10 -15.55
N ASN A 83 -9.75 -12.78 -16.79
CA ASN A 83 -8.44 -13.15 -17.34
C ASN A 83 -7.32 -12.15 -17.00
N THR A 84 -7.67 -10.96 -16.51
CA THR A 84 -6.65 -10.05 -15.98
C THR A 84 -6.15 -10.56 -14.63
N SER A 85 -4.85 -10.46 -14.39
CA SER A 85 -4.25 -11.02 -13.18
C SER A 85 -4.96 -10.47 -11.93
N THR A 86 -5.30 -11.35 -11.00
CA THR A 86 -5.84 -10.99 -9.67
C THR A 86 -4.82 -10.27 -8.78
N SER A 87 -3.63 -9.96 -9.31
CA SER A 87 -2.67 -9.04 -8.72
C SER A 87 -3.23 -7.62 -8.83
N PHE A 88 -3.90 -7.18 -7.76
CA PHE A 88 -4.47 -5.84 -7.54
C PHE A 88 -3.38 -4.75 -7.42
N ASP A 89 -2.57 -4.57 -8.46
CA ASP A 89 -1.90 -3.30 -8.68
C ASP A 89 -2.98 -2.27 -9.03
N VAL A 90 -2.90 -1.06 -8.46
CA VAL A 90 -3.77 0.07 -8.86
C VAL A 90 -3.63 0.37 -10.37
N LYS A 91 -2.50 -0.04 -10.96
CA LYS A 91 -2.23 0.03 -12.39
C LYS A 91 -2.76 -1.17 -13.19
N ASN A 92 -3.46 -2.11 -12.58
CA ASN A 92 -4.04 -3.27 -13.25
C ASN A 92 -5.56 -3.31 -13.06
N ALA A 93 -6.22 -4.20 -13.80
CA ALA A 93 -7.63 -4.51 -13.53
C ALA A 93 -7.75 -5.21 -12.15
N PRO A 94 -8.86 -5.01 -11.42
CA PRO A 94 -10.07 -4.30 -11.84
C PRO A 94 -10.02 -2.77 -11.73
N TRP A 95 -8.96 -2.17 -11.16
CA TRP A 95 -8.89 -0.72 -10.92
C TRP A 95 -8.99 0.11 -12.17
N ILE A 96 -8.16 -0.17 -13.17
CA ILE A 96 -8.22 0.54 -14.45
C ILE A 96 -9.64 0.45 -15.03
N SER A 97 -10.29 -0.70 -14.93
CA SER A 97 -11.64 -0.92 -15.46
C SER A 97 -12.71 -0.02 -14.82
N LEU A 98 -12.54 0.37 -13.55
CA LEU A 98 -13.42 1.35 -12.87
C LEU A 98 -13.31 2.77 -13.44
N HIS A 99 -12.18 3.08 -14.09
CA HIS A 99 -11.86 4.42 -14.59
C HIS A 99 -11.91 4.53 -16.13
N VAL A 100 -11.98 3.41 -16.87
CA VAL A 100 -12.03 3.43 -18.35
C VAL A 100 -13.26 4.17 -18.86
N CYS A 101 -14.47 3.81 -18.40
CA CYS A 101 -15.69 4.50 -18.78
C CYS A 101 -16.83 4.25 -17.80
N HIS A 102 -17.87 5.10 -17.86
CA HIS A 102 -19.05 5.00 -17.01
C HIS A 102 -19.79 3.65 -17.16
N TRP A 103 -19.72 2.99 -18.32
CA TRP A 103 -20.39 1.71 -18.54
C TRP A 103 -19.63 0.52 -17.92
N TRP A 104 -18.30 0.59 -17.86
CA TRP A 104 -17.45 -0.46 -17.28
C TRP A 104 -17.49 -0.46 -15.76
N ARG A 105 -17.64 0.72 -15.14
CA ARG A 105 -17.71 0.88 -13.69
C ARG A 105 -18.76 -0.04 -13.04
N PRO A 106 -20.07 0.01 -13.37
CA PRO A 106 -21.06 -0.85 -12.73
C PRO A 106 -20.85 -2.34 -13.02
N VAL A 107 -20.34 -2.69 -14.20
CA VAL A 107 -20.02 -4.10 -14.53
C VAL A 107 -18.89 -4.61 -13.63
N THR A 108 -17.83 -3.81 -13.48
CA THR A 108 -16.66 -4.15 -12.65
C THR A 108 -17.03 -4.18 -11.17
N SER A 109 -17.76 -3.18 -10.66
CA SER A 109 -18.17 -3.08 -9.26
C SER A 109 -19.16 -4.16 -8.83
N SER A 110 -19.98 -4.69 -9.75
CA SER A 110 -20.97 -5.73 -9.43
C SER A 110 -20.40 -7.15 -9.43
N PHE A 111 -19.15 -7.34 -9.86
CA PHE A 111 -18.60 -8.67 -10.06
C PHE A 111 -17.77 -9.13 -8.86
N LEU A 112 -18.43 -9.85 -7.93
CA LEU A 112 -17.85 -10.29 -6.65
C LEU A 112 -16.51 -11.02 -6.80
N THR A 113 -16.36 -11.84 -7.85
CA THR A 113 -15.14 -12.64 -8.03
C THR A 113 -13.91 -11.77 -8.27
N LEU A 114 -14.05 -10.58 -8.86
CA LEU A 114 -12.94 -9.63 -8.97
C LEU A 114 -12.54 -9.13 -7.59
N TRP A 115 -13.52 -8.75 -6.76
CA TRP A 115 -13.27 -8.14 -5.45
C TRP A 115 -13.01 -9.15 -4.32
N SER A 116 -13.19 -10.44 -4.58
CA SER A 116 -13.01 -11.47 -3.55
C SER A 116 -11.58 -11.59 -3.04
N SER A 117 -10.57 -11.32 -3.88
CA SER A 117 -9.15 -11.47 -3.52
C SER A 117 -8.40 -10.18 -3.81
N VAL A 118 -8.32 -9.29 -2.82
CA VAL A 118 -7.65 -7.99 -2.96
C VAL A 118 -6.20 -8.11 -2.51
N ARG A 119 -5.26 -7.67 -3.35
CA ARG A 119 -3.83 -7.58 -3.05
C ARG A 119 -3.34 -6.16 -3.24
N LEU A 120 -3.40 -5.34 -2.19
CA LEU A 120 -2.82 -3.99 -2.21
C LEU A 120 -1.32 -4.10 -1.98
N VAL A 121 -0.52 -3.77 -3.00
CA VAL A 121 0.93 -3.64 -2.85
C VAL A 121 1.27 -2.23 -3.26
N LYS A 122 1.62 -1.38 -2.29
CA LYS A 122 2.16 -0.07 -2.63
C LYS A 122 3.60 -0.30 -3.10
N ALA A 123 3.80 -0.29 -4.42
CA ALA A 123 5.13 -0.34 -4.99
C ALA A 123 5.97 0.77 -4.35
N HIS A 124 7.15 0.43 -3.87
CA HIS A 124 8.09 1.37 -3.26
C HIS A 124 8.50 2.38 -4.34
N LYS A 125 7.72 3.44 -4.53
CA LYS A 125 8.13 4.58 -5.36
C LYS A 125 9.35 5.14 -4.64
N SER A 126 10.49 5.05 -5.31
CA SER A 126 11.73 5.68 -4.89
C SER A 126 11.47 7.15 -4.53
N PHE A 127 11.44 7.45 -3.22
CA PHE A 127 11.86 8.69 -2.56
C PHE A 127 11.49 10.06 -3.17
N PHE A 128 10.39 10.21 -3.91
CA PHE A 128 9.90 11.53 -4.34
C PHE A 128 8.55 11.88 -3.69
N PRO A 129 8.45 13.01 -2.96
CA PRO A 129 7.27 13.34 -2.18
C PRO A 129 6.34 14.35 -2.92
N LEU A 130 5.06 14.38 -2.49
CA LEU A 130 4.15 15.54 -2.44
C LEU A 130 3.07 15.80 -3.53
N SER A 131 2.62 14.83 -4.34
CA SER A 131 1.33 15.05 -5.08
C SER A 131 0.34 13.87 -5.14
N ASP A 132 0.68 12.71 -4.56
CA ASP A 132 -0.17 11.51 -4.65
C ASP A 132 -1.23 11.39 -3.53
N GLU A 133 -1.21 12.22 -2.48
CA GLU A 133 -2.11 12.08 -1.31
C GLU A 133 -3.61 12.17 -1.68
N VAL A 134 -3.99 13.07 -2.59
CA VAL A 134 -5.41 13.23 -3.00
C VAL A 134 -5.90 12.03 -3.81
N ILE A 135 -5.01 11.41 -4.60
CA ILE A 135 -5.33 10.23 -5.40
C ILE A 135 -5.49 9.01 -4.48
N GLU A 136 -4.68 8.91 -3.42
CA GLU A 136 -4.76 7.83 -2.44
C GLU A 136 -6.09 7.85 -1.68
N GLU A 137 -6.58 9.01 -1.28
CA GLU A 137 -7.82 9.12 -0.51
C GLU A 137 -9.08 8.66 -1.27
N ALA A 138 -9.23 9.09 -2.52
CA ALA A 138 -10.35 8.67 -3.36
C ALA A 138 -10.29 7.17 -3.69
N LEU A 139 -9.08 6.64 -3.91
CA LEU A 139 -8.87 5.21 -4.14
C LEU A 139 -9.17 4.39 -2.89
N ILE A 140 -8.75 4.86 -1.70
CA ILE A 140 -9.05 4.22 -0.42
C ILE A 140 -10.56 4.24 -0.16
N ALA A 141 -11.25 5.35 -0.44
CA ALA A 141 -12.71 5.42 -0.29
C ALA A 141 -13.43 4.43 -1.22
N GLU A 142 -13.05 4.38 -2.50
CA GLU A 142 -13.61 3.44 -3.47
C GLU A 142 -13.30 1.99 -3.08
N LEU A 143 -12.06 1.70 -2.67
CA LEU A 143 -11.64 0.41 -2.14
C LEU A 143 -12.56 -0.04 -1.01
N VAL A 144 -12.71 0.80 0.01
CA VAL A 144 -13.50 0.52 1.20
C VAL A 144 -14.98 0.33 0.85
N SER A 145 -15.49 1.01 -0.19
CA SER A 145 -16.88 0.84 -0.64
C SER A 145 -17.21 -0.59 -1.07
N HIS A 146 -16.20 -1.38 -1.50
CA HIS A 146 -16.33 -2.79 -1.88
C HIS A 146 -15.94 -3.77 -0.76
N SER A 147 -15.61 -3.28 0.43
CA SER A 147 -15.06 -4.10 1.54
C SER A 147 -15.97 -5.23 2.02
N SER A 148 -17.29 -5.08 1.86
CA SER A 148 -18.26 -6.13 2.19
C SER A 148 -18.15 -7.36 1.28
N GLN A 149 -17.53 -7.24 0.11
CA GLN A 149 -17.37 -8.34 -0.85
C GLN A 149 -16.04 -9.08 -0.70
N TRP A 150 -15.17 -8.62 0.21
CA TRP A 150 -13.83 -9.17 0.34
C TRP A 150 -13.84 -10.51 1.05
N TYR A 151 -13.12 -11.48 0.46
CA TYR A 151 -12.95 -12.81 1.00
C TYR A 151 -11.52 -13.05 1.49
N CYS A 152 -10.54 -12.62 0.71
CA CYS A 152 -9.12 -12.67 0.99
C CYS A 152 -8.50 -11.31 0.70
N VAL A 153 -7.85 -10.71 1.70
CA VAL A 153 -7.23 -9.40 1.57
C VAL A 153 -5.78 -9.51 1.98
N TYR A 154 -4.91 -9.01 1.12
CA TYR A 154 -3.49 -8.86 1.35
C TYR A 154 -3.16 -7.39 1.18
N ILE A 155 -2.62 -6.74 2.20
CA ILE A 155 -2.25 -5.32 2.17
C ILE A 155 -0.79 -5.24 2.53
N CYS A 156 0.04 -4.73 1.64
CA CYS A 156 1.44 -4.45 1.82
C CYS A 156 1.63 -2.94 1.59
N THR A 157 1.72 -2.17 2.67
CA THR A 157 1.73 -0.70 2.63
C THR A 157 2.46 -0.10 3.83
N PHE A 158 2.72 1.20 3.78
CA PHE A 158 3.31 1.94 4.90
C PHE A 158 2.30 2.12 6.05
N ALA A 159 2.80 2.16 7.28
CA ALA A 159 1.98 2.25 8.49
C ALA A 159 0.89 3.36 8.47
N PRO A 160 1.15 4.59 7.99
CA PRO A 160 0.11 5.63 7.96
C PRO A 160 -1.09 5.28 7.08
N VAL A 161 -0.85 4.67 5.91
CA VAL A 161 -1.91 4.24 4.98
C VAL A 161 -2.70 3.09 5.60
N LEU A 162 -2.02 2.18 6.28
CA LEU A 162 -2.67 1.09 6.98
C LEU A 162 -3.58 1.60 8.11
N GLY A 163 -3.19 2.68 8.79
CA GLY A 163 -4.02 3.34 9.80
C GLY A 163 -5.23 4.07 9.24
N GLN A 164 -5.11 4.69 8.07
CA GLN A 164 -6.28 5.24 7.37
C GLN A 164 -7.23 4.14 6.92
N LEU A 165 -6.69 3.05 6.37
CA LEU A 165 -7.47 1.88 5.99
C LEU A 165 -8.17 1.30 7.21
N SER A 166 -7.49 1.14 8.35
CA SER A 166 -8.14 0.56 9.53
C SER A 166 -9.29 1.39 10.07
N LYS A 167 -9.19 2.72 9.99
CA LYS A 167 -10.26 3.65 10.40
C LYS A 167 -11.48 3.59 9.47
N ARG A 168 -11.29 3.17 8.22
CA ARG A 168 -12.36 3.14 7.19
C ARG A 168 -12.91 1.77 6.91
N LEU A 169 -12.14 0.72 7.16
CA LEU A 169 -12.55 -0.66 6.99
C LEU A 169 -13.68 -0.96 7.98
N GLY A 170 -14.91 -0.84 7.48
CA GLY A 170 -16.13 -1.14 8.21
C GLY A 170 -16.36 -2.64 8.35
N ASN A 171 -17.62 -3.05 8.25
CA ASN A 171 -18.02 -4.45 8.46
C ASN A 171 -17.45 -5.40 7.39
N LEU A 172 -16.33 -6.03 7.72
CA LEU A 172 -15.67 -7.09 6.93
C LEU A 172 -16.30 -8.47 7.17
N SER A 173 -17.64 -8.54 7.12
CA SER A 173 -18.42 -9.73 7.48
C SER A 173 -18.09 -11.00 6.67
N ASN A 174 -17.65 -10.83 5.42
CA ASN A 174 -17.31 -11.94 4.52
C ASN A 174 -15.81 -12.28 4.47
N LEU A 175 -14.99 -11.52 5.21
CA LEU A 175 -13.54 -11.67 5.16
C LEU A 175 -13.11 -12.94 5.88
N LYS A 176 -12.54 -13.90 5.13
CA LYS A 176 -12.01 -15.15 5.70
C LYS A 176 -10.52 -15.11 5.94
N LYS A 177 -9.79 -14.33 5.14
CA LYS A 177 -8.34 -14.23 5.21
C LYS A 177 -7.90 -12.77 5.11
N LEU A 178 -7.17 -12.30 6.11
CA LEU A 178 -6.52 -10.99 6.09
C LEU A 178 -5.02 -11.17 6.31
N ARG A 179 -4.21 -10.61 5.41
CA ARG A 179 -2.76 -10.52 5.54
C ARG A 179 -2.35 -9.07 5.46
N LEU A 180 -1.76 -8.56 6.52
CA LEU A 180 -1.27 -7.19 6.60
C LEU A 180 0.24 -7.23 6.67
N GLU A 181 0.89 -6.48 5.79
CA GLU A 181 2.32 -6.33 5.72
C GLU A 181 2.68 -4.85 5.79
N GLY A 182 3.41 -4.49 6.86
CA GLY A 182 3.93 -3.14 7.03
C GLY A 182 5.26 -3.01 6.29
N LEU A 183 5.36 -2.03 5.40
CA LEU A 183 6.63 -1.53 4.89
C LEU A 183 7.10 -0.40 5.83
N GLY A 184 8.32 -0.53 6.36
CA GLY A 184 8.79 0.16 7.58
C GLY A 184 8.75 1.71 7.61
N GLY A 185 8.99 2.25 8.82
CA GLY A 185 9.36 3.65 9.05
C GLY A 185 8.58 4.39 10.15
N GLY A 186 7.37 3.94 10.50
CA GLY A 186 6.55 4.58 11.54
C GLY A 186 5.87 3.55 12.43
N GLU A 187 5.79 3.83 13.73
CA GLU A 187 4.95 3.05 14.64
C GLU A 187 3.50 3.12 14.12
N PRO A 188 2.80 1.98 13.97
CA PRO A 188 1.36 2.03 13.76
C PRO A 188 0.75 2.75 14.96
N ASP A 189 -0.14 3.71 14.67
CA ASP A 189 -0.92 4.41 15.68
C ASP A 189 -1.56 3.37 16.60
N SER A 190 -1.46 3.53 17.92
CA SER A 190 -1.98 2.55 18.87
C SER A 190 -3.46 2.29 18.67
N ASP A 191 -4.17 3.20 18.00
CA ASP A 191 -5.59 3.11 17.67
C ASP A 191 -5.87 2.34 16.37
N MET A 192 -4.86 1.71 15.73
CA MET A 192 -5.02 0.87 14.55
C MET A 192 -5.67 -0.47 14.88
N PHE A 193 -6.95 -0.44 15.25
CA PHE A 193 -7.73 -1.64 15.49
C PHE A 193 -8.74 -1.86 14.36
N LEU A 194 -8.58 -2.98 13.67
CA LEU A 194 -9.60 -3.48 12.76
C LEU A 194 -10.61 -4.29 13.58
N MET A 195 -11.85 -3.82 13.60
CA MET A 195 -12.97 -4.63 14.09
C MET A 195 -13.28 -5.69 13.01
N LEU A 196 -12.80 -6.92 13.22
CA LEU A 196 -12.96 -8.04 12.27
C LEU A 196 -13.93 -9.07 12.86
N PRO A 197 -15.25 -8.91 12.64
CA PRO A 197 -16.24 -9.75 13.31
C PRO A 197 -16.12 -11.24 12.99
N ASN A 198 -15.68 -11.61 11.77
CA ASN A 198 -15.80 -12.98 11.25
C ASN A 198 -14.51 -13.57 10.65
N SER A 199 -13.33 -13.00 10.90
CA SER A 199 -12.09 -13.50 10.27
C SER A 199 -11.60 -14.80 10.91
N HIS A 200 -11.46 -15.86 10.10
CA HIS A 200 -10.92 -17.15 10.54
C HIS A 200 -9.39 -17.20 10.49
N ARG A 201 -8.76 -16.42 9.60
CA ARG A 201 -7.30 -16.44 9.40
C ARG A 201 -6.76 -15.02 9.33
N PHE A 202 -5.83 -14.69 10.21
CA PHE A 202 -5.16 -13.40 10.26
C PHE A 202 -3.64 -13.61 10.27
N ALA A 203 -2.96 -12.96 9.33
CA ALA A 203 -1.50 -12.93 9.28
C ALA A 203 -1.04 -11.48 9.34
N TRP A 204 -0.18 -11.17 10.30
CA TRP A 204 0.50 -9.89 10.39
C TRP A 204 1.99 -10.11 10.17
N MET A 205 2.55 -9.46 9.15
CA MET A 205 3.95 -9.58 8.79
C MET A 205 4.58 -8.20 8.70
N SER A 206 5.27 -7.75 9.75
CA SER A 206 6.07 -6.53 9.64
C SER A 206 7.41 -6.91 9.03
N ILE A 207 7.69 -6.47 7.79
CA ILE A 207 9.03 -6.59 7.21
C ILE A 207 9.71 -5.23 7.35
N ILE A 208 10.78 -5.18 8.15
CA ILE A 208 11.70 -4.05 8.17
C ILE A 208 12.96 -4.52 7.42
N GLU A 209 13.03 -4.23 6.12
CA GLU A 209 14.24 -4.46 5.33
C GLU A 209 15.24 -3.32 5.54
N PHE A 210 16.45 -3.66 5.96
CA PHE A 210 17.60 -2.75 6.04
C PHE A 210 18.32 -2.72 4.68
N TYR A 211 18.37 -1.55 4.03
CA TYR A 211 19.31 -1.29 2.93
C TYR A 211 20.56 -0.58 3.48
N PRO A 212 21.80 -1.03 3.19
CA PRO A 212 23.02 -0.35 3.63
C PRO A 212 23.56 0.65 2.57
N PRO A 213 24.46 1.59 2.91
CA PRO A 213 24.73 2.20 4.20
C PRO A 213 24.72 3.73 4.08
N CYS A 214 23.56 4.38 4.23
CA CYS A 214 23.46 5.80 4.57
C CYS A 214 22.13 5.95 5.31
N PHE A 215 22.13 6.64 6.46
CA PHE A 215 21.00 6.90 7.37
C PHE A 215 20.74 5.83 8.45
N ARG A 216 21.14 6.18 9.68
CA ARG A 216 20.61 5.58 10.91
C ARG A 216 19.23 6.17 11.16
N TYR A 217 18.19 5.34 11.11
CA TYR A 217 16.91 5.63 11.74
C TYR A 217 16.72 4.66 12.92
N GLN A 218 16.54 5.22 14.11
CA GLN A 218 16.14 4.50 15.31
C GLN A 218 14.60 4.54 15.39
N ILE A 219 13.98 3.37 15.49
CA ILE A 219 12.55 3.27 15.79
C ILE A 219 12.43 2.46 17.07
N TYR A 220 11.65 2.99 18.01
CA TYR A 220 11.41 2.46 19.34
C TYR A 220 10.18 1.53 19.32
N ASN A 221 10.12 0.61 20.28
CA ASN A 221 8.97 -0.18 20.71
C ASN A 221 8.22 -1.09 19.71
N SER A 222 8.08 -2.35 20.13
CA SER A 222 7.00 -3.23 19.72
C SER A 222 5.66 -2.70 20.24
N THR A 223 4.93 -1.91 19.44
CA THR A 223 3.55 -1.54 19.78
C THR A 223 2.71 -2.81 19.86
N ILE A 224 2.05 -2.96 21.01
CA ILE A 224 1.27 -4.14 21.39
C ILE A 224 0.09 -4.26 20.44
N LEU A 225 0.00 -5.36 19.69
CA LEU A 225 -1.22 -5.73 18.96
C LEU A 225 -2.28 -6.12 20.00
N SER A 226 -2.99 -5.16 20.58
CA SER A 226 -4.29 -5.48 21.15
C SER A 226 -5.21 -5.83 19.99
N LEU A 227 -5.72 -7.06 19.96
CA LEU A 227 -6.69 -7.55 18.97
C LEU A 227 -8.10 -7.56 19.60
N PRO A 228 -8.66 -6.43 20.05
CA PRO A 228 -9.97 -6.47 20.68
C PRO A 228 -10.99 -6.89 19.62
N ALA A 229 -11.57 -8.08 19.77
CA ALA A 229 -12.70 -8.60 18.99
C ALA A 229 -12.40 -9.28 17.63
N VAL A 230 -11.50 -10.28 17.60
CA VAL A 230 -11.54 -11.33 16.56
C VAL A 230 -11.86 -12.69 17.20
N PRO A 231 -13.11 -12.92 17.66
CA PRO A 231 -13.45 -14.12 18.43
C PRO A 231 -13.18 -15.41 17.65
N HIS A 232 -13.28 -15.40 16.33
CA HIS A 232 -13.16 -16.59 15.49
C HIS A 232 -11.77 -16.81 14.89
N LEU A 233 -10.75 -16.11 15.39
CA LEU A 233 -9.40 -16.24 14.85
C LEU A 233 -8.82 -17.62 15.13
N GLU A 234 -8.59 -18.43 14.09
CA GLU A 234 -8.02 -19.78 14.21
C GLU A 234 -6.51 -19.82 13.93
N VAL A 235 -6.03 -18.97 13.02
CA VAL A 235 -4.62 -18.95 12.61
C VAL A 235 -4.07 -17.54 12.76
N LEU A 236 -3.08 -17.36 13.62
CA LEU A 236 -2.31 -16.13 13.80
C LEU A 236 -0.88 -16.36 13.34
N ARG A 237 -0.40 -15.53 12.42
CA ARG A 237 1.05 -15.46 12.11
C ARG A 237 1.56 -14.07 12.44
N VAL A 238 2.59 -13.99 13.27
CA VAL A 238 3.26 -12.75 13.66
C VAL A 238 4.70 -12.85 13.19
N TYR A 239 5.10 -11.95 12.33
CA TYR A 239 6.50 -11.77 11.95
C TYR A 239 6.96 -10.38 12.37
N SER A 240 7.97 -10.32 13.23
CA SER A 240 8.61 -9.09 13.68
C SER A 240 10.13 -9.27 13.66
N ILE A 241 10.82 -8.46 12.87
CA ILE A 241 12.28 -8.38 12.88
C ILE A 241 12.63 -6.96 13.31
N SER A 242 12.93 -6.78 14.60
CA SER A 242 13.58 -5.57 15.09
C SER A 242 14.97 -5.92 15.61
N LYS A 243 16.00 -5.50 14.86
CA LYS A 243 17.38 -5.46 15.34
C LYS A 243 17.67 -4.03 15.78
N GLY A 244 17.68 -3.81 17.09
CA GLY A 244 17.99 -2.52 17.70
C GLY A 244 18.03 -2.65 19.21
N GLN A 245 19.21 -2.94 19.76
CA GLN A 245 19.46 -2.98 21.19
C GLN A 245 19.21 -1.60 21.82
N GLN A 246 18.08 -1.47 22.51
CA GLN A 246 18.02 -0.75 23.79
C GLN A 246 16.92 -1.38 24.63
N THR A 247 17.25 -1.67 25.88
CA THR A 247 16.31 -2.17 26.88
C THR A 247 15.12 -1.21 26.97
N PRO A 248 13.87 -1.70 26.85
CA PRO A 248 12.70 -0.85 27.01
C PRO A 248 12.73 -0.21 28.41
N PRO A 249 12.25 1.04 28.57
CA PRO A 249 12.15 1.67 29.88
C PRO A 249 11.26 0.81 30.79
N SER A 250 11.80 0.45 31.96
CA SER A 250 11.29 -0.49 32.98
C SER A 250 9.83 -0.32 33.44
N ASN A 251 9.09 0.69 32.97
CA ASN A 251 7.77 1.07 33.48
C ASN A 251 6.65 0.96 32.44
N LYS A 252 6.87 0.31 31.29
CA LYS A 252 5.74 0.06 30.36
C LYS A 252 4.88 -1.11 30.85
N PRO A 253 3.55 -0.93 30.89
CA PRO A 253 2.64 -2.00 31.31
C PRO A 253 2.79 -3.21 30.39
N ALA A 254 2.69 -4.40 30.97
CA ALA A 254 2.72 -5.66 30.23
C ALA A 254 1.69 -5.62 29.09
N PRO A 255 1.98 -6.23 27.94
CA PRO A 255 1.05 -6.29 26.81
C PRO A 255 -0.33 -6.77 27.26
N LEU A 256 -1.34 -5.91 27.13
CA LEU A 256 -2.75 -6.25 27.31
C LEU A 256 -3.16 -7.22 26.20
N LEU A 257 -2.92 -8.51 26.43
CA LEU A 257 -3.22 -9.56 25.48
C LEU A 257 -4.69 -9.97 25.58
N VAL A 258 -5.38 -9.73 24.46
CA VAL A 258 -6.79 -10.07 24.28
C VAL A 258 -6.95 -11.59 24.25
N THR A 259 -8.05 -12.08 24.83
CA THR A 259 -8.45 -13.48 24.77
C THR A 259 -8.72 -13.89 23.32
N LEU A 260 -7.94 -14.84 22.79
CA LEU A 260 -8.16 -15.46 21.47
C LEU A 260 -8.69 -16.89 21.67
N PRO A 261 -9.97 -17.08 22.06
CA PRO A 261 -10.49 -18.37 22.51
C PRO A 261 -10.58 -19.44 21.42
N HIS A 262 -10.36 -19.10 20.15
CA HIS A 262 -10.44 -20.06 19.04
C HIS A 262 -9.11 -20.27 18.32
N LEU A 263 -8.00 -19.71 18.84
CA LEU A 263 -6.70 -19.82 18.21
C LEU A 263 -6.19 -21.27 18.21
N ARG A 264 -5.98 -21.83 17.02
CA ARG A 264 -5.51 -23.21 16.79
C ARG A 264 -4.07 -23.26 16.28
N GLN A 265 -3.66 -22.28 15.49
CA GLN A 265 -2.32 -22.21 14.93
C GLN A 265 -1.70 -20.84 15.23
N LEU A 266 -0.50 -20.86 15.80
CA LEU A 266 0.33 -19.67 15.97
C LEU A 266 1.64 -19.89 15.24
N SER A 267 1.99 -18.98 14.34
CA SER A 267 3.34 -18.86 13.80
C SER A 267 3.94 -17.57 14.33
N TYR A 268 5.10 -17.64 14.94
CA TYR A 268 5.71 -16.51 15.61
C TYR A 268 7.19 -16.45 15.21
N LEU A 269 7.56 -15.37 14.52
CA LEU A 269 8.92 -15.02 14.17
C LEU A 269 9.27 -13.75 14.94
N THR A 270 10.11 -13.84 15.98
CA THR A 270 10.61 -12.64 16.65
C THR A 270 12.08 -12.70 17.02
N SER A 271 12.69 -11.53 16.96
CA SER A 271 14.02 -11.24 17.48
C SER A 271 14.01 -10.64 18.91
N SER A 272 12.94 -10.83 19.71
CA SER A 272 12.72 -10.06 20.96
C SER A 272 12.20 -10.91 22.14
N GLU A 273 12.64 -10.52 23.35
CA GLU A 273 12.24 -11.01 24.69
C GLU A 273 10.73 -10.95 25.00
N THR A 274 9.94 -10.25 24.19
CA THR A 274 8.49 -10.06 24.39
C THR A 274 7.66 -11.35 24.20
N SER A 275 8.26 -12.42 23.67
CA SER A 275 7.60 -13.70 23.43
C SER A 275 7.12 -14.42 24.68
N ALA A 276 7.82 -14.24 25.81
CA ALA A 276 7.52 -14.95 27.05
C ALA A 276 6.10 -14.65 27.56
N HIS A 277 5.65 -13.40 27.42
CA HIS A 277 4.34 -12.96 27.90
C HIS A 277 3.15 -13.54 27.14
N PHE A 278 3.36 -14.09 25.94
CA PHE A 278 2.26 -14.69 25.18
C PHE A 278 1.76 -15.99 25.81
N PHE A 279 2.66 -16.79 26.39
CA PHE A 279 2.33 -18.09 26.97
C PHE A 279 1.68 -18.01 28.34
N GLU A 280 1.71 -16.85 29.00
CA GLU A 280 1.09 -16.64 30.30
C GLU A 280 -0.45 -16.48 30.21
N THR A 281 -1.01 -16.52 28.99
CA THR A 281 -2.43 -16.26 28.75
C THR A 281 -3.26 -17.53 28.56
N ASN A 282 -4.54 -17.52 28.95
CA ASN A 282 -5.45 -18.64 28.69
C ASN A 282 -5.73 -18.89 27.19
N ALA A 283 -5.27 -18.01 26.29
CA ALA A 283 -5.46 -18.12 24.85
C ALA A 283 -4.70 -19.31 24.24
N VAL A 284 -3.61 -19.77 24.89
CA VAL A 284 -2.81 -20.89 24.39
C VAL A 284 -3.47 -22.26 24.59
N HIS A 285 -4.46 -22.42 25.47
CA HIS A 285 -5.00 -23.75 25.80
C HIS A 285 -5.58 -24.53 24.61
N ARG A 286 -6.06 -23.86 23.57
CA ARG A 286 -6.65 -24.48 22.36
C ARG A 286 -5.69 -24.60 21.19
N LEU A 287 -4.45 -24.19 21.39
CA LEU A 287 -3.44 -24.20 20.34
C LEU A 287 -3.02 -25.63 20.03
N THR A 288 -3.09 -25.99 18.76
CA THR A 288 -2.78 -27.33 18.22
C THR A 288 -1.48 -27.33 17.44
N HIS A 289 -1.13 -26.20 16.81
CA HIS A 289 0.06 -26.04 16.00
C HIS A 289 0.83 -24.77 16.43
N LEU A 290 2.06 -24.94 16.88
CA LEU A 290 2.97 -23.85 17.23
C LEU A 290 4.18 -23.88 16.31
N HIS A 291 4.38 -22.82 15.53
CA HIS A 291 5.55 -22.64 14.69
C HIS A 291 6.36 -21.46 15.21
N LEU A 292 7.56 -21.73 15.72
CA LEU A 292 8.47 -20.71 16.24
C LEU A 292 9.66 -20.60 15.29
N GLU A 293 9.88 -19.41 14.76
CA GLU A 293 11.13 -19.08 14.07
C GLU A 293 12.01 -18.30 15.05
N VAL A 294 13.15 -18.88 15.44
CA VAL A 294 14.00 -18.36 16.51
C VAL A 294 15.36 -17.94 15.92
N ASP A 295 15.76 -16.70 16.18
CA ASP A 295 17.13 -16.22 15.97
C ASP A 295 18.00 -16.64 17.17
N ASN A 296 19.25 -17.04 16.92
CA ASN A 296 20.26 -17.42 17.92
C ASN A 296 20.30 -16.51 19.14
N SER A 297 20.17 -15.20 18.92
CA SER A 297 20.19 -14.18 19.98
C SER A 297 19.06 -14.31 21.01
N ASN A 298 17.94 -14.94 20.65
CA ASN A 298 16.75 -15.04 21.49
C ASN A 298 16.49 -16.44 22.05
N VAL A 299 17.31 -17.41 21.63
CA VAL A 299 17.21 -18.80 22.07
C VAL A 299 17.10 -18.92 23.60
N PRO A 300 17.96 -18.28 24.42
CA PRO A 300 17.86 -18.40 25.88
C PRO A 300 16.56 -17.85 26.47
N GLY A 301 16.02 -16.78 25.88
CA GLY A 301 14.75 -16.17 26.28
C GLY A 301 13.56 -17.09 26.01
N TRP A 302 13.53 -17.73 24.84
CA TRP A 302 12.52 -18.73 24.50
C TRP A 302 12.61 -19.99 25.36
N ILE A 303 13.81 -20.48 25.67
CA ILE A 303 13.98 -21.58 26.61
C ILE A 303 13.44 -21.18 27.97
N SER A 304 13.83 -20.01 28.46
CA SER A 304 13.37 -19.51 29.76
C SER A 304 11.85 -19.36 29.76
N ALA A 305 11.24 -18.81 28.72
CA ALA A 305 9.79 -18.71 28.59
C ALA A 305 9.12 -20.09 28.65
N LEU A 306 9.61 -21.07 27.87
CA LEU A 306 9.05 -22.42 27.81
C LEU A 306 9.31 -23.25 29.08
N THR A 307 10.27 -22.86 29.92
CA THR A 307 10.74 -23.66 31.07
C THR A 307 10.45 -23.04 32.42
N VAL A 308 10.43 -21.71 32.52
CA VAL A 308 10.13 -20.93 33.74
C VAL A 308 8.63 -20.73 33.89
N THR A 309 7.85 -20.67 32.79
CA THR A 309 6.39 -20.79 32.90
C THR A 309 6.08 -22.17 33.45
N SER A 310 5.75 -22.19 34.74
CA SER A 310 5.81 -23.38 35.55
C SER A 310 4.78 -24.39 35.07
N SER A 311 5.27 -25.52 34.56
CA SER A 311 4.63 -26.84 34.53
C SER A 311 3.43 -27.05 33.59
N SER A 312 3.64 -27.96 32.62
CA SER A 312 2.72 -29.02 32.16
C SER A 312 1.28 -28.72 31.68
N CYS A 313 0.76 -27.50 31.78
CA CYS A 313 -0.70 -27.26 31.64
C CYS A 313 -1.10 -26.23 30.58
N LEU A 314 -0.18 -25.44 30.00
CA LEU A 314 -0.56 -24.29 29.18
C LEU A 314 -0.99 -24.66 27.75
N LEU A 315 -0.50 -25.77 27.23
CA LEU A 315 -0.73 -26.21 25.84
C LEU A 315 -1.25 -27.66 25.78
N PRO A 316 -2.36 -28.00 26.46
CA PRO A 316 -2.83 -29.39 26.56
C PRO A 316 -3.17 -30.00 25.19
N ASN A 317 -3.50 -29.16 24.21
CA ASN A 317 -3.94 -29.57 22.88
C ASN A 317 -2.86 -29.49 21.80
N LEU A 318 -1.59 -29.17 22.14
CA LEU A 318 -0.53 -29.02 21.16
C LEU A 318 -0.14 -30.36 20.53
N SER A 319 -0.43 -30.52 19.25
CA SER A 319 -0.10 -31.72 18.47
C SER A 319 1.17 -31.54 17.64
N ASP A 320 1.44 -30.31 17.20
CA ASP A 320 2.55 -29.97 16.32
C ASP A 320 3.36 -28.79 16.87
N LEU A 321 4.66 -28.99 17.01
CA LEU A 321 5.63 -27.96 17.40
C LEU A 321 6.76 -27.97 16.39
N ALA A 322 6.85 -26.91 15.61
CA ALA A 322 7.94 -26.67 14.68
C ALA A 322 8.78 -25.51 15.19
N VAL A 323 10.07 -25.77 15.43
CA VAL A 323 11.05 -24.75 15.78
C VAL A 323 12.05 -24.67 14.64
N VAL A 324 12.09 -23.53 13.96
CA VAL A 324 13.00 -23.27 12.85
C VAL A 324 14.03 -22.25 13.33
N ALA A 325 15.30 -22.63 13.36
CA ALA A 325 16.38 -21.69 13.62
C ALA A 325 16.63 -20.87 12.34
N LEU A 326 16.51 -19.55 12.42
CA LEU A 326 16.88 -18.68 11.31
C LEU A 326 18.38 -18.37 11.38
N LEU A 327 19.12 -18.91 10.42
CA LEU A 327 20.49 -18.51 10.15
C LEU A 327 20.44 -17.22 9.33
N LEU A 328 20.62 -16.07 9.97
CA LEU A 328 20.85 -14.82 9.26
C LEU A 328 22.23 -14.90 8.61
N GLU A 329 22.28 -14.66 7.29
CA GLU A 329 23.36 -15.06 6.36
C GLU A 329 24.77 -14.49 6.66
N ASP A 330 24.96 -13.66 7.68
CA ASP A 330 26.24 -12.99 7.99
C ASP A 330 26.90 -13.41 9.32
N THR A 331 26.31 -14.35 10.06
CA THR A 331 26.96 -14.91 11.26
C THR A 331 27.52 -16.29 10.94
N GLU A 332 28.82 -16.49 11.18
CA GLU A 332 29.49 -17.80 11.05
C GLU A 332 28.59 -18.89 11.65
N LEU A 333 28.37 -19.94 10.83
CA LEU A 333 27.48 -21.06 11.10
C LEU A 333 27.49 -21.43 12.59
N VAL A 334 26.31 -21.37 13.21
CA VAL A 334 26.06 -22.01 14.51
C VAL A 334 26.60 -23.43 14.43
N VAL A 335 27.51 -23.76 15.34
CA VAL A 335 28.05 -25.11 15.46
C VAL A 335 26.85 -26.05 15.60
N PRO A 336 26.70 -27.10 14.76
CA PRO A 336 25.58 -28.03 14.82
C PRO A 336 25.28 -28.57 16.23
N ASP A 337 26.32 -28.63 17.07
CA ASP A 337 26.26 -29.00 18.48
C ASP A 337 25.36 -28.09 19.32
N GLU A 338 25.23 -26.79 19.02
CA GLU A 338 24.37 -25.86 19.77
C GLU A 338 22.88 -26.11 19.50
N ALA A 339 22.50 -26.38 18.26
CA ALA A 339 21.13 -26.78 17.91
C ALA A 339 20.77 -28.12 18.55
N GLN A 340 21.70 -29.06 18.58
CA GLN A 340 21.52 -30.38 19.20
C GLN A 340 21.48 -30.28 20.74
N HIS A 341 22.30 -29.41 21.33
CA HIS A 341 22.27 -29.05 22.75
C HIS A 341 20.95 -28.37 23.13
N PHE A 342 20.44 -27.47 22.28
CA PHE A 342 19.12 -26.84 22.44
C PHE A 342 18.00 -27.89 22.47
N LEU A 343 17.98 -28.80 21.49
CA LEU A 343 17.00 -29.88 21.45
C LEU A 343 17.12 -30.80 22.66
N SER A 344 18.33 -31.10 23.11
CA SER A 344 18.59 -31.88 24.33
C SER A 344 18.04 -31.18 25.58
N MET A 345 18.21 -29.86 25.67
CA MET A 345 17.71 -29.05 26.79
C MET A 345 16.20 -28.94 26.83
N VAL A 346 15.54 -28.81 25.66
CA VAL A 346 14.08 -28.84 25.56
C VAL A 346 13.55 -30.23 25.94
N ARG A 347 14.20 -31.30 25.44
CA ARG A 347 13.83 -32.69 25.76
C ARG A 347 14.01 -33.02 27.25
N SER A 348 15.06 -32.54 27.91
CA SER A 348 15.36 -32.83 29.31
C SER A 348 14.44 -32.11 30.31
N ARG A 349 13.80 -31.02 29.88
CA ARG A 349 12.88 -30.20 30.71
C ARG A 349 11.41 -30.55 30.52
N LEU A 350 11.09 -31.48 29.61
CA LEU A 350 9.76 -32.07 29.55
C LEU A 350 9.54 -33.03 30.72
N PRO A 351 8.33 -33.12 31.29
CA PRO A 351 8.04 -34.08 32.34
C PRO A 351 8.33 -35.52 31.87
N GLY A 352 8.53 -36.44 32.81
CA GLY A 352 8.83 -37.84 32.48
C GLY A 352 7.86 -38.44 31.45
N SER A 353 8.38 -39.39 30.67
CA SER A 353 7.79 -40.10 29.52
C SER A 353 6.27 -40.32 29.53
N ASP A 354 5.68 -40.49 30.72
CA ASP A 354 4.33 -40.99 30.94
C ASP A 354 3.30 -39.86 31.12
N VAL A 355 3.76 -38.61 31.26
CA VAL A 355 2.92 -37.40 31.45
C VAL A 355 2.91 -36.51 30.19
N VAL A 356 3.86 -36.69 29.28
CA VAL A 356 3.98 -35.86 28.07
C VAL A 356 3.02 -36.34 27.00
N ASN A 357 2.27 -35.40 26.40
CA ASN A 357 1.42 -35.67 25.23
C ASN A 357 2.21 -36.46 24.17
N PRO A 358 1.76 -37.67 23.76
CA PRO A 358 2.45 -38.52 22.79
C PRO A 358 2.78 -37.81 21.48
N SER A 359 1.97 -36.81 21.09
CA SER A 359 2.15 -36.00 19.90
C SER A 359 3.37 -35.08 20.01
N LEU A 360 3.56 -34.44 21.17
CA LEU A 360 4.74 -33.61 21.45
C LEU A 360 6.03 -34.44 21.42
N LYS A 361 5.96 -35.66 21.96
CA LYS A 361 7.06 -36.65 21.94
C LYS A 361 7.41 -37.08 20.52
N SER A 362 6.43 -37.19 19.63
CA SER A 362 6.66 -37.48 18.21
C SER A 362 7.22 -36.29 17.43
N CYS A 363 6.80 -35.07 17.73
CA CYS A 363 7.30 -33.86 17.07
C CYS A 363 8.76 -33.60 17.41
N LEU A 364 9.14 -33.71 18.69
CA LEU A 364 10.53 -33.55 19.12
C LEU A 364 11.48 -34.64 18.61
N LYS A 365 10.98 -35.75 18.07
CA LYS A 365 11.80 -36.80 17.42
C LYS A 365 12.09 -36.53 15.94
N LYS A 366 11.32 -35.65 15.28
CA LYS A 366 11.42 -35.35 13.84
C LYS A 366 12.28 -34.11 13.54
N ILE A 367 12.55 -33.29 14.55
CA ILE A 367 13.58 -32.24 14.57
C ILE A 367 14.90 -32.89 14.96
#